data_AF-Q4JIX8-F1
#
_entry.id   AF-Q4JIX8-F1
#
_cell.length_a   1.000
_cell.length_b   1.000
_cell.length_c   1.000
_cell.angle_alpha   90.00
_cell.angle_beta   90.00
_cell.angle_gamma   90.00
#
_symmetry.space_group_name_H-M   'P 1'
#
loop_
_entity.id
_entity.type
_entity.pdbx_description
1 polymer ?
#
loop_
_entity_poly.entity_id
_entity_poly.type
_entity_poly.pdbx_seq_one_letter_code
_entity_poly.pdbx_strand_id
1 'polypeptide(L)'
;GEDDDGMDNVNGGVGGSGGLGTERQREHPFIVTEPGEVARGKKNGLDYLFHLYEQCREFLFQVQTIAKDRGEKCPTKVTNQVFRYA
;
A
#
# COMPACT_ATOMS: atom_id res chain seq x y z
N GLY A 1 17.16 -33.21 13.67
CA GLY A 1 15.73 -33.40 13.39
C GLY A 1 14.98 -32.42 14.24
N GLU A 2 14.15 -31.55 13.73
CA GLU A 2 13.55 -31.45 12.39
C GLU A 2 13.40 -29.95 12.10
N ASP A 3 13.65 -29.60 10.84
CA ASP A 3 13.23 -28.35 10.24
C ASP A 3 11.69 -28.33 10.28
N ASP A 4 11.08 -27.34 10.93
CA ASP A 4 9.62 -27.13 10.94
C ASP A 4 9.27 -26.06 9.91
N ASP A 5 9.23 -26.51 8.66
CA ASP A 5 8.22 -26.25 7.64
C ASP A 5 7.47 -24.91 7.73
N GLY A 6 7.87 -23.98 6.88
CA GLY A 6 6.98 -22.89 6.49
C GLY A 6 5.72 -23.43 5.82
N MET A 7 4.55 -23.17 6.43
CA MET A 7 3.28 -23.14 5.70
C MET A 7 2.15 -22.42 6.47
N ASP A 8 2.30 -21.13 6.79
CA ASP A 8 1.15 -20.26 7.09
C ASP A 8 0.71 -19.49 5.83
N ASN A 9 0.44 -20.24 4.76
CA ASN A 9 -0.31 -19.77 3.61
C ASN A 9 -1.79 -20.15 3.79
N VAL A 10 -2.41 -19.63 4.85
CA VAL A 10 -3.86 -19.65 5.02
C VAL A 10 -4.31 -18.20 5.02
N ASN A 11 -4.78 -17.77 3.85
CA ASN A 11 -5.71 -16.67 3.70
C ASN A 11 -6.97 -17.00 4.51
N GLY A 12 -6.93 -16.75 5.82
CA GLY A 12 -8.01 -16.96 6.77
C GLY A 12 -9.04 -15.82 6.75
N GLY A 13 -9.45 -15.39 5.56
CA GLY A 13 -10.52 -14.43 5.37
C GLY A 13 -11.89 -15.12 5.40
N VAL A 14 -12.32 -15.60 6.57
CA VAL A 14 -13.73 -15.94 6.81
C VAL A 14 -14.18 -15.48 8.21
N GLY A 15 -15.03 -14.46 8.22
CA GLY A 15 -15.77 -13.96 9.38
C GLY A 15 -16.07 -12.47 9.22
N GLY A 16 -17.29 -11.98 8.99
CA GLY A 16 -18.60 -12.63 8.91
C GLY A 16 -19.59 -11.70 8.19
N SER A 17 -20.76 -12.25 7.88
CA SER A 17 -21.87 -11.57 7.22
C SER A 17 -22.38 -10.33 7.96
N GLY A 18 -22.62 -9.26 7.20
CA GLY A 18 -23.70 -8.31 7.45
C GLY A 18 -23.29 -6.93 7.97
N GLY A 19 -23.49 -5.91 7.14
CA GLY A 19 -23.66 -4.51 7.59
C GLY A 19 -22.59 -3.53 7.09
N LEU A 20 -22.97 -2.73 6.10
CA LEU A 20 -22.48 -1.38 5.79
C LEU A 20 -21.19 -0.92 6.51
N GLY A 21 -20.04 -1.13 5.88
CA GLY A 21 -18.75 -0.58 6.32
C GLY A 21 -17.64 -1.60 6.17
N THR A 22 -17.13 -1.80 4.96
CA THR A 22 -15.93 -2.61 4.75
C THR A 22 -14.75 -1.88 5.39
N GLU A 23 -14.47 -2.18 6.66
CA GLU A 23 -13.32 -1.66 7.37
C GLU A 23 -12.05 -2.06 6.59
N ARG A 24 -11.21 -1.07 6.25
CA ARG A 24 -9.96 -1.37 5.54
C ARG A 24 -9.11 -2.26 6.42
N GLN A 25 -8.65 -3.38 5.88
CA GLN A 25 -7.72 -4.25 6.58
C GLN A 25 -6.45 -3.46 6.95
N ARG A 26 -6.02 -3.57 8.21
CA ARG A 26 -4.85 -2.84 8.70
C ARG A 26 -3.58 -3.44 8.10
N GLU A 27 -2.77 -2.60 7.49
CA GLU A 27 -1.44 -2.96 6.99
C GLU A 27 -0.48 -3.40 8.11
N HIS A 28 0.51 -4.21 7.73
CA HIS A 28 1.57 -4.63 8.65
C HIS A 28 2.44 -3.43 9.08
N PRO A 29 2.94 -3.41 10.33
CA PRO A 29 3.76 -2.30 10.81
C PRO A 29 5.14 -2.30 10.14
N PHE A 30 5.72 -1.11 9.97
CA PHE A 30 7.07 -0.93 9.45
C PHE A 30 8.14 -1.19 10.51
N ILE A 31 9.26 -1.76 10.08
CA ILE A 31 10.49 -1.91 10.87
C ILE A 31 11.68 -1.33 10.09
N VAL A 32 12.74 -0.97 10.81
CA VAL A 32 14.00 -0.58 10.18
C VAL A 32 14.63 -1.82 9.52
N THR A 33 15.02 -1.68 8.26
CA THR A 33 15.71 -2.72 7.46
C THR A 33 16.91 -2.08 6.75
N GLU A 34 17.94 -2.87 6.48
CA GLU A 34 19.05 -2.46 5.62
C GLU A 34 18.57 -2.27 4.16
N PRO A 35 19.29 -1.50 3.32
CA PRO A 35 18.96 -1.37 1.90
C PRO A 35 18.96 -2.73 1.19
N GLY A 36 17.85 -3.08 0.55
CA GLY A 36 17.64 -4.37 -0.11
C GLY A 36 17.23 -5.51 0.84
N GLU A 37 17.15 -5.28 2.16
CA GLU A 37 16.72 -6.29 3.12
C GLU A 37 15.19 -6.43 3.13
N VAL A 38 14.73 -7.67 2.97
CA VAL A 38 13.30 -8.01 3.06
C VAL A 38 12.90 -8.21 4.53
N ALA A 39 11.90 -7.47 4.98
CA ALA A 39 11.32 -7.65 6.31
C ALA A 39 10.75 -9.07 6.48
N ARG A 40 11.02 -9.70 7.64
CA ARG A 40 10.57 -11.05 7.95
C ARG A 40 9.26 -11.04 8.76
N GLY A 41 8.44 -12.06 8.54
CA GLY A 41 7.14 -12.21 9.23
C GLY A 41 6.10 -11.19 8.76
N LYS A 42 5.09 -10.92 9.61
CA LYS A 42 4.00 -9.96 9.34
C LYS A 42 4.45 -8.51 9.56
N LYS A 43 5.49 -8.08 8.82
CA LYS A 43 6.16 -6.77 8.93
C LYS A 43 6.49 -6.23 7.54
N ASN A 44 6.57 -4.90 7.43
CA ASN A 44 7.00 -4.20 6.22
C ASN A 44 8.39 -3.59 6.41
N GLY A 45 9.24 -3.67 5.39
CA GLY A 45 10.57 -3.04 5.37
C GLY A 45 10.51 -1.59 4.90
N LEU A 46 11.60 -0.84 5.10
CA LEU A 46 11.66 0.57 4.69
C LEU A 46 11.72 0.74 3.16
N ASP A 47 12.28 -0.22 2.43
CA ASP A 47 12.27 -0.18 0.97
C ASP A 47 10.84 -0.20 0.41
N TYR A 48 9.95 -0.97 1.03
CA TYR A 48 8.53 -0.97 0.67
C TYR A 48 7.91 0.40 0.96
N LEU A 49 8.22 1.02 2.11
CA LEU A 49 7.76 2.38 2.41
C LEU A 49 8.21 3.37 1.32
N PHE A 50 9.46 3.31 0.88
CA PHE A 50 9.96 4.18 -0.20
C PHE A 50 9.26 3.89 -1.53
N HIS A 51 9.00 2.62 -1.85
CA HIS A 51 8.23 2.25 -3.03
C HIS A 51 6.82 2.85 -3.02
N LEU A 52 6.14 2.92 -1.86
CA LEU A 52 4.83 3.57 -1.75
C LEU A 52 4.88 5.07 -2.13
N TYR A 53 6.00 5.76 -1.85
CA TYR A 53 6.20 7.15 -2.30
C TYR A 53 6.41 7.25 -3.82
N GLU A 54 7.10 6.28 -4.42
CA GLU A 54 7.23 6.18 -5.88
C GLU A 54 5.86 5.94 -6.53
N GLN A 55 5.04 5.05 -5.98
CA GLN A 55 3.66 4.85 -6.43
C GLN A 55 2.81 6.13 -6.29
N CYS A 56 3.00 6.90 -5.21
CA CYS A 56 2.33 8.21 -5.08
C CYS A 56 2.72 9.19 -6.20
N ARG A 57 3.96 9.12 -6.71
CA ARG A 57 4.39 9.94 -7.86
C ARG A 57 3.66 9.52 -9.13
N GLU A 58 3.47 8.22 -9.35
CA GLU A 58 2.71 7.71 -10.49
C GLU A 58 1.24 8.14 -10.44
N PHE A 59 0.60 8.02 -9.27
CA PHE A 59 -0.77 8.51 -9.07
C PHE A 59 -0.88 10.01 -9.28
N LEU A 60 0.09 10.80 -8.80
CA LEU A 60 0.12 12.23 -9.08
C LEU A 60 0.17 12.49 -10.59
N PHE A 61 1.01 11.77 -11.34
CA PHE A 61 1.09 11.93 -12.79
C PHE A 61 -0.23 11.59 -13.50
N GLN A 62 -0.93 10.54 -13.07
CA GLN A 62 -2.24 10.17 -13.60
C GLN A 62 -3.28 11.26 -13.31
N VAL A 63 -3.34 11.77 -12.07
CA VAL A 63 -4.24 12.87 -11.70
C VAL A 63 -3.92 14.15 -12.47
N GLN A 64 -2.64 14.46 -12.69
CA GLN A 64 -2.22 15.60 -13.52
C GLN A 64 -2.67 15.45 -14.97
N THR A 65 -2.56 14.24 -15.54
CA THR A 65 -3.00 13.96 -16.91
C THR A 65 -4.51 14.19 -17.05
N ILE A 66 -5.31 13.64 -16.12
CA ILE A 66 -6.77 13.84 -16.09
C ILE A 66 -7.13 15.32 -15.91
N ALA A 67 -6.44 16.05 -15.03
CA ALA A 67 -6.71 17.46 -14.81
C ALA A 67 -6.42 18.30 -16.06
N LYS A 68 -5.33 18.01 -16.79
CA LYS A 68 -4.99 18.68 -18.05
C LYS A 68 -6.04 18.41 -19.13
N ASP A 69 -6.46 17.16 -19.30
CA ASP A 69 -7.48 16.79 -20.29
C ASP A 69 -8.83 17.45 -20.03
N ARG A 70 -9.16 17.70 -18.75
CA ARG A 70 -10.39 18.39 -18.34
C ARG A 70 -10.29 19.92 -18.29
N GLY A 71 -9.11 20.49 -18.51
CA GLY A 71 -8.87 21.93 -18.33
C GLY A 71 -8.97 22.41 -16.87
N GLU A 72 -8.80 21.50 -15.91
CA GLU A 72 -8.81 21.78 -14.48
C GLU A 72 -7.41 22.21 -13.97
N LYS A 73 -7.36 22.79 -12.77
CA LYS A 73 -6.09 23.17 -12.14
C LYS A 73 -5.24 21.91 -11.85
N CYS A 74 -4.14 21.78 -12.57
CA CYS A 74 -3.20 20.67 -12.42
C CYS A 74 -2.47 20.73 -11.06
N PRO A 75 -2.52 19.68 -10.21
CA PRO A 75 -1.78 19.65 -8.95
C PRO A 75 -0.27 19.48 -9.18
N THR A 76 0.57 20.09 -8.35
CA THR A 76 2.05 19.99 -8.44
C THR A 76 2.70 19.25 -7.27
N LYS A 77 1.90 18.87 -6.27
CA LYS A 77 2.29 18.07 -5.11
C LYS A 77 1.26 16.96 -4.91
N VAL A 78 1.62 15.94 -4.15
CA VAL A 78 0.65 14.94 -3.68
C VAL A 78 -0.39 15.66 -2.82
N THR A 79 -1.66 15.55 -3.21
CA THR A 79 -2.81 16.15 -2.49
C THR A 79 -3.78 15.06 -2.05
N ASN A 80 -4.79 15.42 -1.26
CA ASN A 80 -5.88 14.50 -0.89
C ASN A 80 -6.65 13.94 -2.10
N GLN A 81 -6.57 14.57 -3.28
CA GLN A 81 -7.14 13.99 -4.50
C GLN A 81 -6.30 12.80 -4.99
N VAL A 82 -4.97 12.89 -4.88
CA VAL A 82 -4.05 11.79 -5.23
C VAL A 82 -4.28 10.59 -4.32
N PHE A 83 -4.39 10.80 -3.00
CA PHE A 83 -4.68 9.71 -2.06
C PHE A 83 -6.06 9.07 -2.22
N ARG A 84 -7.03 9.80 -2.78
CA ARG A 84 -8.36 9.23 -3.09
C ARG A 84 -8.39 8.49 -4.42
N TYR A 85 -7.40 8.73 -5.27
CA TYR A 85 -7.27 8.07 -6.57
C TYR A 85 -6.53 6.74 -6.45
N ALA A 86 -5.57 6.65 -5.51
CA ALA A 86 -4.79 5.46 -5.19
C ALA A 86 -5.64 4.27 -4.71
#